data_AF-A0A7X8EX57-F1
#
_entry.id   AF-A0A7X8EX57-F1
#
_cell.length_a   1.000
_cell.length_b   1.000
_cell.length_c   1.000
_cell.angle_alpha   90.00
_cell.angle_beta   90.00
_cell.angle_gamma   90.00
#
_symmetry.space_group_name_H-M   'P 1'
#
loop_
_entity.id
_entity.type
_entity.pdbx_description
1 polymer ?
#
loop_
_entity_poly.entity_id
_entity_poly.type
_entity_poly.pdbx_seq_one_letter_code
_entity_poly.pdbx_strand_id
1 'polypeptide(L)'
;MFVSRIPPRDELIGAIQKRINEKFRLRLQRRKASLYLLGSKDEKTAAVYERIQRAIEELGLTDVEVEQIEDQDRIAAFNIAPSQTPAVVMARYQVKSMRSVPEVIVIKEWLKDF
;
A
#
# COMPACT_ATOMS: atom_id res chain seq x y z
N MET A 1 -15.20 30.89 35.44
CA MET A 1 -15.16 29.48 35.87
C MET A 1 -14.85 28.63 34.63
N PHE A 2 -13.59 28.26 34.41
CA PHE A 2 -13.17 27.46 33.24
C PHE A 2 -13.20 25.98 33.64
N VAL A 3 -14.24 25.27 33.23
CA VAL A 3 -14.29 23.81 33.40
C VAL A 3 -13.66 23.21 32.15
N SER A 4 -12.42 22.75 32.28
CA SER A 4 -11.74 22.03 31.21
C SER A 4 -12.51 20.74 30.94
N ARG A 5 -13.33 20.72 29.89
CA ARG A 5 -13.95 19.49 29.40
C ARG A 5 -12.85 18.67 28.75
N ILE A 6 -12.41 17.62 29.44
CA ILE A 6 -11.58 16.59 28.82
C ILE A 6 -12.41 16.03 27.65
N PRO A 7 -11.97 16.16 26.39
CA PRO A 7 -12.72 15.64 25.26
C PRO A 7 -12.91 14.12 25.46
N PRO A 8 -14.04 13.55 25.02
CA PRO A 8 -14.21 12.11 24.94
C PRO A 8 -12.98 11.51 24.23
N ARG A 9 -12.52 10.32 24.66
CA ARG A 9 -11.30 9.66 24.12
C ARG A 9 -11.24 9.68 22.58
N ASP A 10 -12.38 9.55 21.93
CA ASP A 10 -12.51 9.52 20.47
C ASP A 10 -12.18 10.86 19.80
N GLU A 11 -12.53 12.00 20.41
CA GLU A 11 -12.19 13.34 19.90
C GLU A 11 -10.70 13.66 20.03
N LEU A 12 -10.07 13.16 21.10
CA LEU A 12 -8.61 13.26 21.30
C LEU A 12 -7.84 12.47 20.23
N ILE A 13 -8.30 11.25 19.92
CA ILE A 13 -7.71 10.40 18.88
C ILE A 13 -7.83 11.07 17.51
N GLY A 14 -9.01 11.62 17.18
CA GLY A 14 -9.23 12.36 15.94
C GLY A 14 -8.32 13.59 15.81
N ALA A 15 -8.14 14.36 16.89
CA ALA A 15 -7.27 15.53 16.90
C ALA A 15 -5.78 15.17 16.76
N ILE A 16 -5.31 14.09 17.41
CA ILE A 16 -3.96 13.56 17.26
C ILE A 16 -3.75 13.09 15.81
N GLN A 17 -4.69 12.31 15.27
CA GLN A 17 -4.60 11.79 13.91
C GLN A 17 -4.58 12.91 12.86
N LYS A 18 -5.38 13.97 13.03
CA LYS A 18 -5.38 15.14 12.15
C LYS A 18 -4.03 15.86 12.16
N ARG A 19 -3.45 16.08 13.35
CA ARG A 19 -2.16 16.77 13.51
C ARG A 19 -0.99 15.94 12.98
N ILE A 20 -1.07 14.61 13.11
CA ILE A 20 -0.14 13.66 12.49
C ILE A 20 -0.28 13.77 10.96
N ASN A 21 -1.46 13.53 10.40
CA ASN A 21 -1.71 13.52 8.96
C ASN A 21 -1.30 14.83 8.25
N GLU A 22 -1.53 15.99 8.88
CA GLU A 22 -1.14 17.29 8.32
C GLU A 22 0.38 17.47 8.21
N LYS A 23 1.16 16.99 9.19
CA LYS A 23 2.64 17.04 9.12
C LYS A 23 3.21 16.06 8.10
N PHE A 24 2.53 14.95 7.85
CA PHE A 24 2.99 13.89 6.94
C PHE A 24 2.77 14.23 5.45
N ARG A 25 1.70 14.95 5.11
CA ARG A 25 1.33 15.30 3.72
C ARG A 25 2.43 16.05 2.95
N LEU A 26 3.32 16.76 3.65
CA LEU A 26 4.35 17.62 3.05
C LEU A 26 5.68 16.90 2.73
N ARG A 27 5.90 15.66 3.17
CA ARG A 27 7.20 14.98 3.02
C ARG A 27 7.23 13.76 2.09
N LEU A 28 6.08 13.20 1.72
CA LEU A 28 6.02 11.94 0.97
C LEU A 28 5.18 12.08 -0.30
N GLN A 29 5.69 12.87 -1.24
CA GLN A 29 5.02 13.16 -2.52
C GLN A 29 5.48 12.25 -3.67
N ARG A 30 5.98 11.05 -3.37
CA ARG A 30 6.19 9.97 -4.34
C ARG A 30 5.59 8.70 -3.77
N ARG A 31 4.43 8.32 -4.29
CA ARG A 31 3.77 7.06 -3.92
C ARG A 31 4.61 5.95 -4.54
N LYS A 32 5.46 5.29 -3.75
CA LYS A 32 6.04 4.01 -4.17
C LYS A 32 4.88 3.03 -4.36
N ALA A 33 4.83 2.41 -5.52
CA ALA A 33 3.92 1.31 -5.81
C ALA A 33 4.75 0.12 -6.30
N SER A 34 4.43 -1.06 -5.81
CA SER A 34 4.97 -2.31 -6.36
C SER A 34 3.88 -3.01 -7.16
N LEU A 35 4.21 -3.45 -8.36
CA LEU A 35 3.41 -4.35 -9.17
C LEU A 35 4.04 -5.74 -9.11
N TYR A 36 3.25 -6.73 -8.73
CA TYR A 36 3.64 -8.13 -8.79
C TYR A 36 2.92 -8.79 -9.96
N LEU A 37 3.68 -9.33 -10.91
CA LEU A 37 3.16 -10.17 -11.97
C LEU A 37 3.35 -11.63 -11.58
N LEU A 38 2.24 -12.30 -11.29
CA LEU A 38 2.18 -13.70 -10.86
C LEU A 38 1.93 -14.57 -12.09
N GLY A 39 2.79 -15.54 -12.35
CA GLY A 39 2.57 -16.47 -13.46
C GLY A 39 3.82 -17.25 -13.84
N SER A 40 3.61 -18.32 -14.59
CA SER A 40 4.70 -19.14 -15.14
C SER A 40 5.41 -18.41 -16.28
N LYS A 41 6.58 -18.90 -16.70
CA LYS A 41 7.25 -18.45 -17.93
C LYS A 41 6.51 -18.95 -19.18
N ASP A 42 5.37 -18.33 -19.46
CA ASP A 42 4.58 -18.56 -20.66
C ASP A 42 4.40 -17.26 -21.47
N GLU A 43 3.96 -17.41 -22.71
CA GLU A 43 3.77 -16.28 -23.62
C GLU A 43 2.74 -15.28 -23.08
N LYS A 44 1.75 -15.75 -22.32
CA LYS A 44 0.71 -14.89 -21.73
C LYS A 44 1.30 -13.95 -20.68
N THR A 45 2.12 -14.49 -19.77
CA THR A 45 2.78 -13.74 -18.71
C THR A 45 3.79 -12.77 -19.31
N ALA A 46 4.56 -13.19 -20.31
CA ALA A 46 5.48 -12.32 -21.05
C ALA A 46 4.75 -11.13 -21.71
N ALA A 47 3.63 -11.39 -22.39
CA ALA A 47 2.83 -10.33 -23.03
C ALA A 47 2.24 -9.33 -22.01
N VAL A 48 1.86 -9.80 -20.81
CA VAL A 48 1.41 -8.91 -19.73
C VAL A 48 2.57 -8.06 -19.22
N TYR A 49 3.75 -8.64 -19.03
CA TYR A 49 4.94 -7.92 -18.61
C TYR A 49 5.31 -6.80 -19.58
N GLU A 50 5.36 -7.07 -20.88
CA GLU A 50 5.65 -6.07 -21.91
C GLU A 50 4.65 -4.91 -21.90
N ARG A 51 3.35 -5.22 -21.74
CA ARG A 51 2.30 -4.20 -21.63
C ARG A 51 2.47 -3.33 -20.39
N ILE A 52 2.87 -3.91 -19.25
CA ILE A 52 3.15 -3.17 -18.02
C ILE A 52 4.33 -2.22 -18.25
N GLN A 53 5.44 -2.70 -18.80
CA GLN A 53 6.62 -1.88 -19.05
C GLN A 53 6.31 -0.72 -19.99
N ARG A 54 5.62 -1.01 -21.11
CA ARG A 54 5.19 0.02 -22.05
C ARG A 54 4.29 1.07 -21.39
N ALA A 55 3.34 0.67 -20.54
CA ALA A 55 2.49 1.62 -19.83
C ALA A 55 3.27 2.49 -18.84
N ILE A 56 4.28 1.93 -18.17
CA ILE A 56 5.18 2.68 -17.27
C ILE A 56 5.98 3.73 -18.06
N GLU A 57 6.52 3.35 -19.21
CA GLU A 57 7.26 4.24 -20.12
C GLU A 57 6.36 5.36 -20.67
N GLU A 58 5.20 5.02 -21.21
CA GLU A 58 4.24 5.99 -21.79
C GLU A 58 3.77 7.02 -20.75
N LEU A 59 3.63 6.62 -19.49
CA LEU A 59 3.23 7.50 -18.39
C LEU A 59 4.40 8.21 -17.71
N GLY A 60 5.65 7.90 -18.07
CA GLY A 60 6.85 8.47 -17.46
C GLY A 60 6.96 8.18 -15.95
N LEU A 61 6.46 7.03 -15.49
CA LEU A 61 6.49 6.66 -14.08
C LEU A 61 7.89 6.16 -13.70
N THR A 62 8.53 6.82 -12.73
CA THR A 62 9.91 6.47 -12.30
C THR A 62 9.97 5.76 -10.94
N ASP A 63 8.86 5.71 -10.21
CA ASP A 63 8.80 5.19 -8.83
C ASP A 63 7.93 3.91 -8.74
N VAL A 64 7.83 3.14 -9.83
CA VAL A 64 7.09 1.87 -9.89
C VAL A 64 8.07 0.71 -10.02
N GLU A 65 8.02 -0.22 -9.08
CA GLU A 65 8.79 -1.46 -9.11
C GLU A 65 7.92 -2.59 -9.65
N VAL A 66 8.43 -3.38 -10.60
CA VAL A 66 7.71 -4.54 -11.16
C VAL A 66 8.50 -5.80 -10.82
N GLU A 67 7.90 -6.70 -10.06
CA GLU A 67 8.47 -8.00 -9.72
C GLU A 67 7.66 -9.11 -10.40
N GLN A 68 8.35 -10.05 -11.05
CA GLN A 68 7.73 -11.28 -11.56
C GLN A 68 7.88 -12.39 -10.51
N ILE A 69 6.77 -13.05 -10.17
CA ILE A 69 6.72 -14.13 -9.19
C ILE A 69 6.20 -15.39 -9.88
N GLU A 70 7.09 -16.37 -9.98
CA GLU A 70 6.80 -17.69 -10.57
C GLU A 70 6.60 -18.77 -9.51
N ASP A 71 7.10 -18.54 -8.30
CA ASP A 71 7.05 -19.48 -7.19
C ASP A 71 5.61 -19.70 -6.72
N GLN A 72 5.16 -20.96 -6.72
CA GLN A 72 3.76 -21.30 -6.45
C GLN A 72 3.33 -20.98 -5.02
N ASP A 73 4.22 -21.12 -4.04
CA ASP A 73 3.92 -20.81 -2.64
C ASP A 73 3.77 -19.29 -2.47
N ARG A 74 4.62 -18.51 -3.14
CA ARG A 74 4.49 -17.04 -3.19
C ARG A 74 3.20 -16.60 -3.90
N ILE A 75 2.81 -17.25 -4.98
CA ILE A 75 1.55 -16.96 -5.69
C ILE A 75 0.34 -17.28 -4.78
N ALA A 76 0.37 -18.42 -4.10
CA ALA A 76 -0.68 -18.83 -3.17
C ALA A 76 -0.83 -17.88 -1.98
N ALA A 77 0.25 -17.21 -1.54
CA ALA A 77 0.20 -16.18 -0.49
C ALA A 77 -0.69 -14.97 -0.86
N PHE A 78 -0.95 -14.75 -2.15
CA PHE A 78 -1.91 -13.75 -2.64
C PHE A 78 -3.34 -14.30 -2.76
N ASN A 79 -3.60 -15.54 -2.31
CA ASN A 79 -4.86 -16.27 -2.48
C ASN A 79 -5.26 -16.47 -3.96
N ILE A 80 -4.26 -16.61 -4.84
CA ILE A 80 -4.46 -16.85 -6.27
C ILE A 80 -4.03 -18.27 -6.59
N ALA A 81 -4.90 -19.04 -7.26
CA ALA A 81 -4.54 -20.37 -7.73
C ALA A 81 -3.64 -20.29 -8.98
N PRO A 82 -2.71 -21.23 -9.21
CA PRO A 82 -1.89 -21.25 -10.42
C PRO A 82 -2.70 -21.24 -11.72
N SER A 83 -3.89 -21.84 -11.73
CA SER A 83 -4.82 -21.84 -12.87
C SER A 83 -5.42 -20.45 -13.18
N GLN A 84 -5.29 -19.49 -12.28
CA GLN A 84 -5.76 -18.12 -12.42
C GLN A 84 -4.65 -17.15 -12.85
N THR A 85 -3.46 -17.67 -13.18
CA THR A 85 -2.34 -16.89 -13.71
C THR A 85 -2.42 -16.75 -15.26
N PRO A 86 -1.87 -15.67 -15.86
CA PRO A 86 -1.17 -14.56 -15.22
C PRO A 86 -2.11 -13.64 -14.42
N ALA A 87 -1.65 -13.20 -13.25
CA ALA A 87 -2.36 -12.25 -12.40
C ALA A 87 -1.46 -11.06 -12.05
N VAL A 88 -2.05 -9.86 -11.97
CA VAL A 88 -1.32 -8.63 -11.62
C VAL A 88 -1.83 -8.11 -10.29
N VAL A 89 -0.95 -8.00 -9.31
CA VAL A 89 -1.25 -7.47 -7.98
C VAL A 89 -0.54 -6.13 -7.81
N MET A 90 -1.29 -5.09 -7.41
CA MET A 90 -0.71 -3.78 -7.10
C MET A 90 -0.68 -3.58 -5.58
N ALA A 91 0.52 -3.42 -5.02
CA ALA A 91 0.70 -2.98 -3.65
C ALA A 91 0.90 -1.46 -3.61
N ARG A 92 0.04 -0.78 -2.86
CA ARG A 92 0.14 0.65 -2.58
C ARG A 92 0.69 0.85 -1.19
N TYR A 93 1.90 1.37 -1.08
CA TYR A 93 2.48 1.66 0.24
C TYR A 93 1.92 2.95 0.81
N GLN A 94 1.50 2.88 2.07
CA GLN A 94 1.12 4.04 2.86
C GLN A 94 1.95 4.06 4.14
N VAL A 95 2.72 5.13 4.32
CA VAL A 95 3.40 5.37 5.59
C VAL A 95 2.38 5.88 6.60
N LYS A 96 2.11 5.11 7.65
CA LYS A 96 1.17 5.46 8.72
C LYS A 96 1.86 6.11 9.94
N SER A 97 3.15 5.84 10.18
CA SER A 97 3.96 6.46 11.25
C SER A 97 5.44 6.53 10.88
N MET A 98 6.17 7.52 11.43
CA MET A 98 7.63 7.66 11.28
C MET A 98 8.20 8.40 12.51
N ARG A 99 9.30 7.88 13.09
CA ARG A 99 9.98 8.45 14.29
C ARG A 99 9.09 8.58 15.54
N SER A 100 7.92 7.93 15.56
CA SER A 100 7.05 7.82 16.72
C SER A 100 6.44 6.43 16.80
N VAL A 101 6.26 5.92 18.01
CA VAL A 101 5.60 4.63 18.27
C VAL A 101 4.10 4.90 18.47
N PRO A 102 3.22 4.45 17.56
CA PRO A 102 1.78 4.64 17.71
C PRO A 102 1.22 3.73 18.79
N GLU A 103 0.18 4.19 19.49
CA GLU A 103 -0.55 3.36 20.44
C GLU A 103 -1.38 2.28 19.74
N VAL A 104 -1.66 1.18 20.45
CA VAL A 104 -2.46 0.06 19.94
C VAL A 104 -3.82 0.50 19.43
N ILE A 105 -4.47 1.46 20.11
CA ILE A 105 -5.77 1.97 19.67
C ILE A 105 -5.70 2.64 18.30
N VAL A 106 -4.61 3.39 18.03
CA VAL A 106 -4.38 4.05 16.74
C VAL A 106 -4.11 3.01 15.65
N ILE A 107 -3.33 1.97 15.94
CA ILE A 107 -3.07 0.87 15.01
C ILE A 107 -4.37 0.13 14.66
N LYS A 108 -5.23 -0.14 15.65
CA LYS A 108 -6.53 -0.79 15.44
C LYS A 108 -7.43 0.00 14.51
N GLU A 109 -7.41 1.34 14.60
CA GLU A 109 -8.16 2.16 13.65
C GLU A 109 -7.64 2.02 12.22
N TRP A 110 -6.32 1.96 12.00
CA TRP A 110 -5.78 1.73 10.65
C TRP A 110 -6.16 0.37 10.08
N LEU A 111 -6.31 -0.65 10.94
CA LEU A 111 -6.66 -2.00 10.52
C LEU A 111 -8.13 -2.12 10.06
N LYS A 112 -8.99 -1.15 10.36
CA LYS A 112 -10.37 -1.12 9.87
C LYS A 112 -10.48 -0.66 8.41
N ASP A 113 -9.42 -0.09 7.85
CA ASP A 113 -9.37 0.37 6.46
C ASP A 113 -9.08 -0.78 5.45
N PHE A 114 -8.83 -2.02 5.93
CA PHE A 114 -8.56 -3.20 5.11
C PHE A 114 -9.84 -3.96 4.72
#